data_AF-A0A949HXR9-F1
#
_entry.id   AF-A0A949HXR9-F1
#
_cell.length_a   1.000
_cell.length_b   1.000
_cell.length_c   1.000
_cell.angle_alpha   90.00
_cell.angle_beta   90.00
_cell.angle_gamma   90.00
#
_symmetry.space_group_name_H-M   'P 1'
#
loop_
_entity.id
_entity.type
_entity.pdbx_description
1 polymer ?
#
loop_
_entity_poly.entity_id
_entity_poly.type
_entity_poly.pdbx_seq_one_letter_code
_entity_poly.pdbx_strand_id
1 'polypeptide(L)'
;MAAGLLQAQSSLLGESTNETNPEQYLALPLARNAGEESRGKVLDRYGVPFREEILPLTTGGSAQVEVGAPAKRIFLLGMTDTDKLPSLAQFRNPSSLSSLIRPATPCRGWADPRDTSVRIFVGDHLGQIRLNYADGSSQVFPLILGEGVWWGRAFYDYQEPFPTDARLRRALASALRLYPPAPVPDGNYVAVIVPKAAPIRNITFENSSEKQGTLLIAGITVETAQTNGMAGAIALTPGALPPAFETFVRTKALRPQGEDESQTERRLNNLRLALYTSDADFKGRVAKSVPPGYSGPDVSFQGSIFAEILANVFRC
;
A
#
# COMPACT_ATOMS: atom_id res chain seq x y z
N MET A 1 43.65 53.85 44.33
CA MET A 1 42.84 52.69 44.78
C MET A 1 41.38 53.05 44.49
N ALA A 2 40.80 52.70 43.33
CA ALA A 2 40.45 51.39 42.75
C ALA A 2 39.01 50.95 43.11
N ALA A 3 38.27 50.55 42.06
CA ALA A 3 36.96 49.90 41.98
C ALA A 3 35.71 50.79 42.23
N GLY A 4 34.67 50.86 41.39
CA GLY A 4 34.28 50.09 40.19
C GLY A 4 33.05 49.19 40.44
N LEU A 5 32.10 49.22 39.48
CA LEU A 5 30.90 48.34 39.29
C LEU A 5 29.66 48.71 40.14
N LEU A 6 28.39 48.64 39.68
CA LEU A 6 27.76 48.02 38.50
C LEU A 6 26.35 48.61 38.26
N GLN A 7 25.85 48.37 37.04
CA GLN A 7 24.58 48.77 36.42
C GLN A 7 23.31 48.18 37.06
N ALA A 8 22.17 48.85 36.80
CA ALA A 8 20.91 48.18 36.49
C ALA A 8 20.16 48.98 35.40
N GLN A 9 20.30 48.56 34.14
CA GLN A 9 19.38 48.90 33.06
C GLN A 9 18.45 47.72 32.85
N SER A 10 17.16 47.94 33.08
CA SER A 10 16.08 47.00 32.81
C SER A 10 15.71 47.07 31.32
N SER A 11 16.22 46.14 30.54
CA SER A 11 15.76 45.86 29.18
C SER A 11 14.44 45.09 29.24
N LEU A 12 13.36 45.72 28.77
CA LEU A 12 12.11 45.06 28.43
C LEU A 12 12.32 44.23 27.15
N LEU A 13 12.49 42.92 27.34
CA LEU A 13 12.43 41.92 26.28
C LEU A 13 11.00 41.84 25.75
N GLY A 14 10.83 42.13 24.47
CA GLY A 14 9.63 41.76 23.74
C GLY A 14 9.53 40.24 23.65
N GLU A 15 8.43 39.70 24.15
CA GLU A 15 8.01 38.32 23.93
C GLU A 15 7.83 38.12 22.42
N SER A 16 8.67 37.29 21.82
CA SER A 16 8.40 36.72 20.51
C SER A 16 7.24 35.76 20.67
N THR A 17 6.04 36.16 20.25
CA THR A 17 4.94 35.23 20.01
C THR A 17 5.39 34.24 18.93
N ASN A 18 5.58 32.99 19.35
CA ASN A 18 5.88 31.87 18.48
C ASN A 18 4.61 31.56 17.66
N GLU A 19 4.38 32.32 16.59
CA GLU A 19 3.32 32.03 15.61
C GLU A 19 3.63 30.69 14.97
N THR A 20 2.97 29.65 15.48
CA THR A 20 3.00 28.32 14.88
C THR A 20 2.18 28.44 13.60
N ASN A 21 2.87 28.51 12.45
CA ASN A 21 2.19 28.54 11.15
C ASN A 21 1.16 27.40 11.09
N PRO A 22 -0.09 27.69 10.69
CA PRO A 22 -1.12 26.67 10.61
C PRO A 22 -0.67 25.58 9.64
N GLU A 23 -0.84 24.32 10.05
CA GLU A 23 -0.48 23.17 9.22
C GLU A 23 -1.26 23.19 7.90
N GLN A 24 -0.55 23.00 6.80
CA GLN A 24 -1.11 22.99 5.46
C GLN A 24 -1.07 21.59 4.87
N TYR A 25 -2.06 21.30 4.02
CA TYR A 25 -2.13 20.08 3.23
C TYR A 25 -1.77 20.42 1.77
N LEU A 26 -0.64 19.91 1.31
CA LEU A 26 -0.09 20.18 -0.02
C LEU A 26 -0.15 18.91 -0.86
N ALA A 27 -0.92 18.92 -1.95
CA ALA A 27 -0.95 17.82 -2.92
C ALA A 27 0.24 17.92 -3.87
N LEU A 28 1.06 16.88 -3.96
CA LEU A 28 2.24 16.83 -4.82
C LEU A 28 1.89 16.46 -6.27
N PRO A 29 2.61 17.00 -7.26
CA PRO A 29 2.48 16.58 -8.65
C PRO A 29 3.13 15.22 -8.91
N LEU A 30 2.45 14.36 -9.67
CA LEU A 30 2.94 13.00 -9.96
C LEU A 30 3.49 12.82 -11.38
N ALA A 31 3.14 13.70 -12.33
CA ALA A 31 3.71 13.73 -13.68
C ALA A 31 4.67 14.93 -13.88
N ARG A 32 5.87 14.65 -14.44
CA ARG A 32 6.93 15.66 -14.67
C ARG A 32 6.60 16.76 -15.69
N ASN A 33 5.57 16.57 -16.52
CA ASN A 33 5.19 17.48 -17.61
C ASN A 33 3.77 18.05 -17.44
N ALA A 34 3.38 18.42 -16.21
CA ALA A 34 2.15 19.20 -16.01
C ALA A 34 2.39 20.68 -16.42
N GLY A 35 2.77 20.89 -17.69
CA GLY A 35 2.82 22.20 -18.35
C GLY A 35 1.47 22.63 -18.93
N GLU A 36 0.44 21.81 -18.77
CA GLU A 36 -0.94 22.16 -19.09
C GLU A 36 -1.82 21.81 -17.89
N GLU A 37 -2.90 22.56 -17.71
CA GLU A 37 -3.94 22.43 -16.68
C GLU A 37 -4.51 21.01 -16.58
N SER A 38 -3.75 20.09 -15.99
CA SER A 38 -4.28 18.85 -15.44
C SER A 38 -5.12 19.26 -14.23
N ARG A 39 -6.40 19.58 -14.48
CA ARG A 39 -7.44 19.74 -13.46
C ARG A 39 -7.78 18.37 -12.89
N GLY A 40 -6.79 17.72 -12.27
CA GLY A 40 -7.00 16.51 -11.49
C GLY A 40 -8.10 16.77 -10.48
N LYS A 41 -9.08 15.88 -10.42
CA LYS A 41 -10.21 16.01 -9.51
C LYS A 41 -9.68 16.01 -8.08
N VAL A 42 -10.09 17.00 -7.28
CA VAL A 42 -9.81 16.97 -5.84
C VAL A 42 -10.73 15.94 -5.19
N LEU A 43 -10.15 15.01 -4.43
CA LEU A 43 -10.84 13.97 -3.69
C LEU A 43 -10.60 14.16 -2.21
N ASP A 44 -11.65 14.14 -1.41
CA ASP A 44 -11.51 14.00 0.04
C ASP A 44 -11.58 12.52 0.43
N ARG A 45 -10.64 12.11 1.28
CA ARG A 45 -10.62 10.81 1.92
C ARG A 45 -10.35 11.00 3.41
N TYR A 46 -11.41 10.92 4.20
CA TYR A 46 -11.35 10.97 5.65
C TYR A 46 -10.77 12.29 6.19
N GLY A 47 -11.10 13.41 5.53
CA GLY A 47 -10.60 14.74 5.87
C GLY A 47 -9.22 15.06 5.26
N VAL A 48 -8.60 14.12 4.54
CA VAL A 48 -7.37 14.37 3.79
C VAL A 48 -7.73 14.65 2.33
N PRO A 49 -7.40 15.85 1.81
CA PRO A 49 -7.64 16.19 0.42
C PRO A 49 -6.49 15.66 -0.46
N PHE A 50 -6.81 15.06 -1.59
CA PHE A 50 -5.88 14.59 -2.60
C PHE A 50 -6.20 15.25 -3.94
N ARG A 51 -5.18 15.45 -4.78
CA ARG A 51 -5.37 15.67 -6.20
C ARG A 51 -5.25 14.32 -6.90
N GLU A 52 -6.31 13.86 -7.55
CA GLU A 52 -6.30 12.58 -8.27
C GLU A 52 -5.38 12.69 -9.49
N GLU A 53 -4.27 11.95 -9.44
CA GLU A 53 -3.27 11.85 -10.50
C GLU A 53 -2.58 10.50 -10.35
N ILE A 54 -2.28 9.81 -11.45
CA ILE A 54 -1.62 8.50 -11.37
C ILE A 54 -0.13 8.68 -11.58
N LEU A 55 0.68 8.23 -10.62
CA LEU A 55 2.12 8.15 -10.78
C LEU A 55 2.44 7.11 -11.86
N PRO A 56 3.13 7.49 -12.96
CA PRO A 56 3.50 6.53 -13.99
C PRO A 56 4.60 5.61 -13.48
N LEU A 57 4.22 4.42 -13.05
CA LEU A 57 5.11 3.39 -12.54
C LEU A 57 4.97 2.12 -13.38
N THR A 58 6.06 1.70 -14.04
CA THR A 58 6.09 0.47 -14.83
C THR A 58 6.45 -0.73 -13.94
N THR A 59 6.03 -1.93 -14.32
CA THR A 59 6.42 -3.17 -13.62
C THR A 59 7.95 -3.30 -13.58
N GLY A 60 8.51 -3.56 -12.40
CA GLY A 60 9.96 -3.57 -12.14
C GLY A 60 10.67 -2.21 -12.28
N GLY A 61 9.92 -1.13 -12.53
CA GLY A 61 10.44 0.22 -12.67
C GLY A 61 10.46 1.02 -11.36
N SER A 62 10.95 2.25 -11.47
CA SER A 62 10.93 3.23 -10.37
C SER A 62 10.44 4.59 -10.84
N ALA A 63 9.85 5.34 -9.91
CA ALA A 63 9.39 6.71 -10.13
C ALA A 63 9.79 7.59 -8.93
N GLN A 64 9.95 8.89 -9.17
CA GLN A 64 10.36 9.85 -8.15
C GLN A 64 9.44 11.06 -8.13
N VAL A 65 9.08 11.50 -6.93
CA VAL A 65 8.30 12.70 -6.67
C VAL A 65 9.11 13.63 -5.78
N GLU A 66 9.38 14.84 -6.26
CA GLU A 66 10.12 15.85 -5.51
C GLU A 66 9.26 16.41 -4.37
N VAL A 67 9.88 16.68 -3.22
CA VAL A 67 9.21 17.27 -2.05
C VAL A 67 9.89 18.59 -1.70
N GLY A 68 11.20 18.58 -1.44
CA GLY A 68 11.99 19.77 -1.18
C GLY A 68 11.78 20.42 0.20
N ALA A 69 11.01 19.82 1.10
CA ALA A 69 10.70 20.41 2.41
C ALA A 69 10.45 19.34 3.49
N PRO A 70 10.46 19.70 4.79
CA PRO A 70 10.05 18.81 5.87
C PRO A 70 8.55 18.54 5.80
N ALA A 71 8.17 17.34 6.23
CA ALA A 71 6.78 16.92 6.34
C ALA A 71 6.53 16.39 7.75
N LYS A 72 5.33 16.63 8.27
CA LYS A 72 4.85 16.00 9.51
C LYS A 72 4.24 14.64 9.20
N ARG A 73 3.44 14.57 8.12
CA ARG A 73 2.80 13.34 7.64
C ARG A 73 2.77 13.37 6.11
N ILE A 74 2.93 12.21 5.49
CA ILE A 74 2.69 12.01 4.07
C ILE A 74 1.55 11.02 3.93
N PHE A 75 0.48 11.44 3.28
CA PHE A 75 -0.66 10.60 2.95
C PHE A 75 -0.53 10.14 1.50
N LEU A 76 -0.75 8.85 1.28
CA LEU A 76 -0.70 8.23 -0.04
C LEU A 76 -2.07 7.64 -0.34
N LEU A 77 -2.61 7.94 -1.52
CA LEU A 77 -3.84 7.36 -2.03
C LEU A 77 -3.52 6.26 -3.05
N GLY A 78 -4.12 5.08 -2.92
CA GLY A 78 -3.96 3.97 -3.85
C GLY A 78 -3.64 2.65 -3.16
N MET A 79 -2.50 2.05 -3.51
CA MET A 79 -1.89 0.84 -2.92
C MET A 79 -2.25 -0.51 -3.54
N THR A 80 -2.76 -0.58 -4.79
CA THR A 80 -2.74 -1.78 -5.66
C THR A 80 -3.19 -1.52 -7.08
N ASP A 81 -2.89 -2.47 -7.98
CA ASP A 81 -3.52 -2.71 -9.27
C ASP A 81 -5.04 -2.55 -9.21
N THR A 82 -5.50 -1.42 -9.74
CA THR A 82 -6.86 -1.27 -10.26
C THR A 82 -6.74 -1.54 -11.75
N ASP A 83 -7.74 -2.18 -12.38
CA ASP A 83 -7.83 -2.46 -13.84
C ASP A 83 -7.59 -1.25 -14.79
N LYS A 84 -7.22 -0.08 -14.26
CA LYS A 84 -6.61 1.06 -14.94
C LYS A 84 -5.18 0.74 -15.43
N LEU A 85 -5.04 -0.22 -16.34
CA LEU A 85 -3.94 -0.15 -17.31
C LEU A 85 -4.00 1.23 -18.00
N PRO A 86 -2.86 1.85 -18.35
CA PRO A 86 -2.86 3.05 -19.19
C PRO A 86 -3.67 2.77 -20.46
N SER A 87 -4.52 3.73 -20.81
CA SER A 87 -5.48 3.66 -21.91
C SER A 87 -4.94 2.97 -23.17
N LEU A 88 -5.82 2.18 -23.78
CA LEU A 88 -5.85 1.44 -25.07
C LEU A 88 -5.06 1.95 -26.31
N ALA A 89 -4.05 2.81 -26.18
CA ALA A 89 -3.19 3.25 -27.29
C ALA A 89 -2.06 2.26 -27.63
N GLN A 90 -1.77 1.26 -26.78
CA GLN A 90 -0.69 0.29 -27.02
C GLN A 90 -1.13 -1.05 -27.63
N PHE A 91 -2.43 -1.29 -27.78
CA PHE A 91 -2.96 -2.51 -28.44
C PHE A 91 -3.69 -2.16 -29.74
N ARG A 92 -3.00 -1.47 -30.66
CA ARG A 92 -3.46 -1.34 -32.04
C ARG A 92 -3.02 -2.57 -32.85
N ASN A 93 -3.69 -3.70 -32.61
CA ASN A 93 -3.76 -4.80 -33.57
C ASN A 93 -5.24 -5.18 -33.74
N PRO A 94 -5.89 -4.77 -34.84
CA PRO A 94 -7.32 -5.01 -35.05
C PRO A 94 -7.52 -6.37 -35.70
N SER A 95 -7.56 -7.44 -34.90
CA SER A 95 -8.03 -8.74 -35.38
C SER A 95 -8.54 -9.63 -34.25
N SER A 96 -9.60 -9.20 -33.56
CA SER A 96 -10.65 -10.10 -33.06
C SER A 96 -11.82 -9.30 -32.53
N LEU A 97 -12.87 -9.24 -33.34
CA LEU A 97 -14.18 -8.77 -32.92
C LEU A 97 -14.90 -9.91 -32.18
N SER A 98 -15.02 -9.81 -30.86
CA SER A 98 -16.16 -10.37 -30.13
C SER A 98 -16.43 -9.53 -28.88
N SER A 99 -17.39 -8.63 -29.01
CA SER A 99 -17.98 -7.81 -27.96
C SER A 99 -18.79 -8.67 -26.97
N LEU A 100 -18.70 -8.28 -25.67
CA LEU A 100 -19.53 -8.65 -24.49
C LEU A 100 -18.81 -9.26 -23.27
N ILE A 101 -17.51 -9.08 -23.09
CA ILE A 101 -16.82 -9.52 -21.87
C ILE A 101 -16.50 -8.30 -21.00
N ARG A 102 -17.06 -8.30 -19.78
CA ARG A 102 -16.72 -7.42 -18.64
C ARG A 102 -15.20 -7.21 -18.57
N PRO A 103 -14.67 -6.05 -18.11
CA PRO A 103 -13.23 -5.89 -17.93
C PRO A 103 -12.72 -7.05 -17.09
N ALA A 104 -11.94 -7.91 -17.75
CA ALA A 104 -11.41 -9.10 -17.15
C ALA A 104 -10.34 -8.65 -16.16
N THR A 105 -10.50 -9.05 -14.91
CA THR A 105 -9.40 -9.49 -14.05
C THR A 105 -8.29 -10.03 -14.97
N PRO A 106 -7.05 -9.53 -14.93
CA PRO A 106 -6.05 -9.85 -15.94
C PRO A 106 -6.06 -11.35 -16.25
N CYS A 107 -6.37 -11.71 -17.50
CA CYS A 107 -6.56 -13.10 -17.95
C CYS A 107 -5.31 -13.98 -17.75
N ARG A 108 -4.17 -13.37 -17.39
CA ARG A 108 -3.07 -14.10 -16.74
C ARG A 108 -3.40 -14.16 -15.25
N GLY A 109 -4.21 -15.15 -14.89
CA GLY A 109 -4.56 -15.41 -13.50
C GLY A 109 -3.32 -15.43 -12.63
N TRP A 110 -3.48 -14.97 -11.39
CA TRP A 110 -2.47 -14.79 -10.34
C TRP A 110 -1.89 -16.14 -9.83
N ALA A 111 -1.78 -17.10 -10.74
CA ALA A 111 -1.72 -18.52 -10.46
C ALA A 111 -1.17 -19.31 -11.66
N ASP A 112 -0.54 -18.69 -12.69
CA ASP A 112 0.15 -19.50 -13.71
C ASP A 112 1.15 -20.39 -12.97
N PRO A 113 0.99 -21.73 -13.05
CA PRO A 113 1.77 -22.57 -12.20
C PRO A 113 3.26 -22.61 -12.57
N ARG A 114 3.60 -22.07 -13.74
CA ARG A 114 4.94 -22.07 -14.33
C ARG A 114 5.66 -20.74 -14.16
N ASP A 115 4.95 -19.70 -13.74
CA ASP A 115 5.50 -18.35 -13.55
C ASP A 115 5.25 -17.87 -12.11
N THR A 116 6.32 -17.87 -11.31
CA THR A 116 6.28 -17.45 -9.90
C THR A 116 6.12 -15.94 -9.71
N SER A 117 6.40 -15.15 -10.75
CA SER A 117 6.31 -13.69 -10.68
C SER A 117 4.88 -13.17 -10.70
N VAL A 118 3.95 -13.92 -11.31
CA VAL A 118 2.52 -13.59 -11.33
C VAL A 118 1.74 -14.24 -10.17
N ARG A 119 2.38 -15.12 -9.40
CA ARG A 119 1.80 -15.74 -8.20
C ARG A 119 2.04 -14.83 -7.01
N ILE A 120 1.00 -14.12 -6.58
CA ILE A 120 1.10 -13.13 -5.51
C ILE A 120 0.33 -13.60 -4.28
N PHE A 121 1.03 -13.74 -3.14
CA PHE A 121 0.48 -14.19 -1.87
C PHE A 121 0.65 -13.15 -0.77
N VAL A 122 -0.18 -13.23 0.27
CA VAL A 122 0.00 -12.41 1.47
C VAL A 122 1.43 -12.57 1.99
N GLY A 123 2.08 -11.44 2.23
CA GLY A 123 3.46 -11.32 2.67
C GLY A 123 4.51 -11.34 1.56
N ASP A 124 4.11 -11.40 0.28
CA ASP A 124 5.02 -11.12 -0.83
C ASP A 124 5.45 -9.64 -0.84
N HIS A 125 6.71 -9.40 -1.23
CA HIS A 125 7.26 -8.06 -1.39
C HIS A 125 6.97 -7.53 -2.80
N LEU A 126 6.15 -6.49 -2.89
CA LEU A 126 5.67 -5.93 -4.16
C LEU A 126 6.40 -4.64 -4.55
N GLY A 127 7.26 -4.13 -3.68
CA GLY A 127 8.06 -2.95 -3.94
C GLY A 127 8.45 -2.24 -2.66
N GLN A 128 8.86 -0.99 -2.76
CA GLN A 128 9.18 -0.17 -1.60
C GLN A 128 8.99 1.32 -1.88
N ILE A 129 8.81 2.07 -0.81
CA ILE A 129 8.84 3.53 -0.81
C ILE A 129 10.10 3.97 -0.09
N ARG A 130 10.91 4.83 -0.69
CA ARG A 130 12.11 5.38 -0.09
C ARG A 130 11.97 6.90 0.03
N LEU A 131 12.04 7.39 1.25
CA LEU A 131 12.22 8.83 1.51
C LEU A 131 13.72 9.13 1.48
N ASN A 132 14.15 10.01 0.57
CA ASN A 132 15.52 10.50 0.50
C ASN A 132 15.58 11.89 1.11
N TYR A 133 16.38 12.06 2.17
CA TYR A 133 16.49 13.31 2.90
C TYR A 133 17.60 14.20 2.33
N ALA A 134 17.50 15.50 2.57
CA ALA A 134 18.49 16.49 2.13
C ALA A 134 19.88 16.28 2.77
N ASP A 135 19.93 15.66 3.95
CA ASP A 135 21.17 15.29 4.66
C ASP A 135 21.86 14.05 4.08
N GLY A 136 21.31 13.45 3.03
CA GLY A 136 21.82 12.23 2.39
C GLY A 136 21.35 10.93 3.04
N SER A 137 20.63 10.99 4.17
CA SER A 137 20.02 9.81 4.78
C SER A 137 18.78 9.33 4.02
N SER A 138 18.34 8.11 4.31
CA SER A 138 17.08 7.59 3.76
C SER A 138 16.27 6.82 4.80
N GLN A 139 14.96 6.70 4.55
CA GLN A 139 14.08 5.75 5.22
C GLN A 139 13.35 4.93 4.16
N VAL A 140 13.35 3.61 4.34
CA VAL A 140 12.74 2.65 3.41
C VAL A 140 11.52 2.04 4.06
N PHE A 141 10.40 1.99 3.35
CA PHE A 141 9.13 1.42 3.75
C PHE A 141 8.81 0.27 2.80
N PRO A 142 8.98 -1.00 3.21
CA PRO A 142 8.70 -2.14 2.36
C PRO A 142 7.19 -2.25 2.09
N LEU A 143 6.83 -2.54 0.84
CA LEU A 143 5.45 -2.67 0.39
C LEU A 143 5.10 -4.15 0.28
N ILE A 144 4.64 -4.69 1.41
CA ILE A 144 4.31 -6.10 1.59
C ILE A 144 2.78 -6.28 1.45
N LEU A 145 2.36 -7.28 0.66
CA LEU A 145 0.95 -7.61 0.51
C LEU A 145 0.35 -8.06 1.85
N GLY A 146 -0.75 -7.44 2.29
CA GLY A 146 -1.38 -7.69 3.59
C GLY A 146 -0.89 -6.81 4.72
N GLU A 147 0.10 -5.94 4.47
CA GLU A 147 0.52 -4.87 5.39
C GLU A 147 0.33 -3.50 4.70
N GLY A 148 1.23 -3.13 3.79
CA GLY A 148 1.27 -1.83 3.13
C GLY A 148 0.67 -1.81 1.72
N VAL A 149 0.21 -2.97 1.22
CA VAL A 149 -0.39 -3.17 -0.12
C VAL A 149 -1.55 -4.15 0.03
N TRP A 150 -2.65 -3.93 -0.68
CA TRP A 150 -3.82 -4.82 -0.63
C TRP A 150 -4.69 -4.73 -1.86
N TRP A 151 -5.28 -5.84 -2.32
CA TRP A 151 -5.97 -6.10 -3.60
C TRP A 151 -7.04 -5.11 -4.13
N GLY A 152 -7.20 -3.92 -3.57
CA GLY A 152 -7.89 -2.82 -4.23
C GLY A 152 -9.33 -3.16 -4.59
N ARG A 153 -9.64 -2.95 -5.87
CA ARG A 153 -10.96 -3.21 -6.45
C ARG A 153 -11.32 -4.70 -6.41
N ALA A 154 -10.36 -5.60 -6.60
CA ALA A 154 -10.63 -7.04 -6.52
C ALA A 154 -11.13 -7.45 -5.13
N PHE A 155 -10.62 -6.84 -4.05
CA PHE A 155 -11.15 -7.12 -2.71
C PHE A 155 -12.59 -6.59 -2.53
N TYR A 156 -12.96 -5.52 -3.21
CA TYR A 156 -14.33 -5.01 -3.22
C TYR A 156 -15.29 -5.89 -4.02
N ASP A 157 -14.86 -6.41 -5.16
CA ASP A 157 -15.69 -7.28 -6.00
C ASP A 157 -15.79 -8.71 -5.44
N TYR A 158 -14.77 -9.18 -4.70
CA TYR A 158 -14.69 -10.51 -4.09
C TYR A 158 -14.43 -10.41 -2.59
N GLN A 159 -15.48 -10.06 -1.83
CA GLN A 159 -15.35 -9.72 -0.41
C GLN A 159 -15.25 -10.95 0.50
N GLU A 160 -15.85 -12.08 0.13
CA GLU A 160 -15.80 -13.30 0.95
C GLU A 160 -14.36 -13.84 1.04
N PRO A 161 -13.93 -14.38 2.20
CA PRO A 161 -14.74 -14.68 3.39
C PRO A 161 -14.80 -13.55 4.45
N PHE A 162 -14.37 -12.32 4.12
CA PHE A 162 -14.16 -11.28 5.13
C PHE A 162 -15.46 -10.84 5.83
N PRO A 163 -16.58 -10.56 5.15
CA PRO A 163 -17.82 -10.17 5.83
C PRO A 163 -18.31 -11.20 6.85
N THR A 164 -18.13 -12.49 6.55
CA THR A 164 -18.71 -13.62 7.32
C THR A 164 -17.78 -14.17 8.41
N ASP A 165 -16.46 -14.11 8.25
CA ASP A 165 -15.50 -14.60 9.23
C ASP A 165 -14.90 -13.46 10.10
N ALA A 166 -15.36 -13.37 11.35
CA ALA A 166 -14.86 -12.38 12.32
C ALA A 166 -13.39 -12.59 12.74
N ARG A 167 -12.86 -13.81 12.70
CA ARG A 167 -11.44 -14.08 12.95
C ARG A 167 -10.60 -13.51 11.81
N LEU A 168 -11.05 -13.70 10.58
CA LEU A 168 -10.35 -13.23 9.39
C LEU A 168 -10.39 -11.70 9.27
N ARG A 169 -11.52 -11.04 9.59
CA ARG A 169 -11.56 -9.56 9.71
C ARG A 169 -10.58 -9.02 10.74
N ARG A 170 -10.49 -9.68 11.90
CA ARG A 170 -9.54 -9.28 12.95
C ARG A 170 -8.10 -9.47 12.51
N ALA A 171 -7.79 -10.57 11.80
CA ALA A 171 -6.46 -10.79 11.24
C ALA A 171 -6.09 -9.71 10.21
N LEU A 172 -7.00 -9.36 9.31
CA LEU A 172 -6.80 -8.28 8.33
C LEU A 172 -6.58 -6.94 9.04
N ALA A 173 -7.49 -6.52 9.93
CA ALA A 173 -7.37 -5.26 10.64
C ALA A 173 -6.12 -5.17 11.53
N SER A 174 -5.62 -6.31 12.00
CA SER A 174 -4.36 -6.38 12.75
C SER A 174 -3.15 -6.17 11.84
N ALA A 175 -3.07 -6.86 10.70
CA ALA A 175 -1.92 -6.81 9.79
C ALA A 175 -1.87 -5.53 8.94
N LEU A 176 -3.03 -5.05 8.48
CA LEU A 176 -3.09 -3.98 7.50
C LEU A 176 -2.69 -2.63 8.10
N ARG A 177 -1.88 -1.89 7.32
CA ARG A 177 -1.46 -0.49 7.51
C ARG A 177 -2.04 0.41 6.42
N LEU A 178 -3.21 0.01 5.92
CA LEU A 178 -4.05 0.72 4.97
C LEU A 178 -5.41 1.00 5.59
N TYR A 179 -5.98 2.16 5.30
CA TYR A 179 -7.28 2.54 5.82
C TYR A 179 -8.34 2.62 4.71
N PRO A 180 -9.56 2.09 4.95
CA PRO A 180 -9.96 1.26 6.09
C PRO A 180 -9.47 -0.19 5.92
N PRO A 181 -9.43 -1.01 6.99
CA PRO A 181 -9.18 -2.46 6.87
C PRO A 181 -10.42 -3.22 6.40
N ALA A 182 -11.03 -2.75 5.31
CA ALA A 182 -12.28 -3.25 4.75
C ALA A 182 -12.32 -2.94 3.24
N PRO A 183 -13.16 -3.63 2.46
CA PRO A 183 -13.26 -3.37 1.03
C PRO A 183 -13.68 -1.91 0.73
N VAL A 184 -13.00 -1.28 -0.23
CA VAL A 184 -13.26 0.10 -0.66
C VAL A 184 -13.77 0.10 -2.11
N PRO A 185 -14.89 0.77 -2.43
CA PRO A 185 -15.50 0.71 -3.77
C PRO A 185 -14.57 1.06 -4.92
N ASP A 186 -13.72 2.08 -4.78
CA ASP A 186 -12.80 2.50 -5.84
C ASP A 186 -11.43 1.82 -5.78
N GLY A 187 -11.21 0.96 -4.78
CA GLY A 187 -9.93 0.28 -4.53
C GLY A 187 -8.81 1.19 -4.03
N ASN A 188 -9.07 2.48 -3.78
CA ASN A 188 -8.04 3.42 -3.32
C ASN A 188 -8.02 3.48 -1.79
N TYR A 189 -7.01 2.86 -1.20
CA TYR A 189 -6.75 2.95 0.23
C TYR A 189 -5.93 4.19 0.56
N VAL A 190 -6.01 4.62 1.82
CA VAL A 190 -5.09 5.62 2.36
C VAL A 190 -4.00 4.93 3.18
N ALA A 191 -2.75 5.18 2.81
CA ALA A 191 -1.58 4.86 3.62
C ALA A 191 -0.97 6.16 4.18
N VAL A 192 -0.27 6.06 5.31
CA VAL A 192 0.32 7.21 5.99
C VAL A 192 1.79 6.92 6.27
N ILE A 193 2.69 7.84 5.98
CA ILE A 193 4.08 7.79 6.41
C ILE A 193 4.31 8.92 7.41
N VAL A 194 4.98 8.60 8.52
CA VAL A 194 5.52 9.59 9.46
C VAL A 194 7.03 9.66 9.22
N PRO A 195 7.53 10.70 8.52
CA PRO A 195 8.95 10.84 8.23
C PRO A 195 9.75 11.30 9.46
N LYS A 196 11.07 11.25 9.36
CA LYS A 196 11.97 11.96 10.29
C LYS A 196 11.72 13.47 10.18
N ALA A 197 12.01 14.19 11.27
CA ALA A 197 11.99 15.65 11.30
C ALA A 197 13.19 16.26 10.54
N ALA A 198 13.27 16.00 9.24
CA ALA A 198 14.31 16.48 8.34
C ALA A 198 13.72 16.82 6.95
N PRO A 199 14.30 17.78 6.21
CA PRO A 199 13.86 18.09 4.86
C PRO A 199 13.96 16.87 3.93
N ILE A 200 12.86 16.55 3.24
CA ILE A 200 12.79 15.46 2.29
C ILE A 200 13.14 16.03 0.92
N ARG A 201 14.12 15.44 0.23
CA ARG A 201 14.44 15.79 -1.15
C ARG A 201 13.37 15.24 -2.07
N ASN A 202 13.21 13.92 -2.08
CA ASN A 202 12.21 13.23 -2.89
C ASN A 202 11.75 11.90 -2.29
N ILE A 203 10.64 11.41 -2.82
CA ILE A 203 10.07 10.10 -2.55
C ILE A 203 10.31 9.23 -3.78
N THR A 204 11.04 8.13 -3.62
CA THR A 204 11.19 7.12 -4.66
C THR A 204 10.21 5.99 -4.42
N PHE A 205 9.50 5.59 -5.47
CA PHE A 205 8.66 4.40 -5.52
C PHE A 205 9.35 3.38 -6.42
N GLU A 206 9.47 2.14 -5.94
CA GLU A 206 10.14 1.07 -6.68
C GLU A 206 9.22 -0.15 -6.68
N ASN A 207 8.92 -0.68 -7.86
CA ASN A 207 8.20 -1.95 -7.99
C ASN A 207 9.16 -3.13 -7.77
N SER A 208 8.61 -4.26 -7.35
CA SER A 208 9.35 -5.52 -7.29
C SER A 208 9.83 -5.91 -8.69
N SER A 209 11.10 -6.31 -8.79
CA SER A 209 11.63 -6.98 -9.99
C SER A 209 11.27 -8.47 -10.04
N GLU A 210 10.83 -9.04 -8.91
CA GLU A 210 10.53 -10.46 -8.77
C GLU A 210 9.04 -10.77 -8.97
N LYS A 211 8.17 -9.81 -8.66
CA LYS A 211 6.71 -9.96 -8.74
C LYS A 211 6.14 -8.98 -9.75
N GLN A 212 5.27 -9.47 -10.65
CA GLN A 212 4.58 -8.66 -11.66
C GLN A 212 3.34 -7.92 -11.10
N GLY A 213 3.36 -7.57 -9.82
CA GLY A 213 2.32 -6.72 -9.22
C GLY A 213 2.58 -5.25 -9.54
N THR A 214 1.56 -4.51 -9.95
CA THR A 214 1.68 -3.06 -10.16
C THR A 214 1.20 -2.31 -8.93
N LEU A 215 2.08 -1.50 -8.34
CA LEU A 215 1.69 -0.52 -7.33
C LEU A 215 1.02 0.68 -8.01
N LEU A 216 -0.12 1.11 -7.47
CA LEU A 216 -0.82 2.32 -7.90
C LEU A 216 -0.69 3.40 -6.84
N ILE A 217 -0.18 4.56 -7.24
CA ILE A 217 -0.24 5.80 -6.44
C ILE A 217 -1.14 6.78 -7.20
N ALA A 218 -2.33 7.03 -6.65
CA ALA A 218 -3.36 7.87 -7.24
C ALA A 218 -3.38 9.30 -6.65
N GLY A 219 -2.49 9.60 -5.71
CA GLY A 219 -2.33 10.92 -5.11
C GLY A 219 -1.37 10.88 -3.92
N ILE A 220 -0.67 11.99 -3.70
CA ILE A 220 0.18 12.20 -2.53
C ILE A 220 -0.16 13.56 -1.94
N THR A 221 -0.46 13.58 -0.64
CA THR A 221 -0.70 14.81 0.11
C THR A 221 0.25 14.87 1.29
N VAL A 222 0.92 16.00 1.44
CA VAL A 222 1.88 16.26 2.51
C VAL A 222 1.26 17.23 3.50
N GLU A 223 1.30 16.88 4.77
CA GLU A 223 1.00 17.81 5.85
C GLU A 223 2.30 18.42 6.36
N THR A 224 2.37 19.75 6.35
CA THR A 224 3.57 20.48 6.73
C THR A 224 3.24 21.84 7.32
N ALA A 225 4.12 22.34 8.21
CA ALA A 225 4.07 23.72 8.69
C ALA A 225 4.82 24.69 7.75
N GLN A 226 5.50 24.19 6.71
CA GLN A 226 6.26 25.00 5.75
C GLN A 226 5.55 25.07 4.40
N THR A 227 5.21 26.30 4.01
CA THR A 227 4.41 26.59 2.81
C THR A 227 5.28 26.91 1.60
N ASN A 228 6.53 27.30 1.85
CA ASN A 228 7.46 27.80 0.83
C ASN A 228 8.50 26.73 0.55
N GLY A 229 8.42 26.03 -0.58
CA GLY A 229 9.50 25.12 -1.01
C GLY A 229 9.09 23.92 -1.85
N MET A 230 7.81 23.53 -1.89
CA MET A 230 7.38 22.36 -2.67
C MET A 230 6.94 22.79 -4.08
N ALA A 231 7.87 22.70 -5.04
CA ALA A 231 7.62 23.11 -6.42
C ALA A 231 6.44 22.33 -7.05
N GLY A 232 5.44 23.06 -7.56
CA GLY A 232 4.27 22.47 -8.23
C GLY A 232 3.23 21.84 -7.30
N ALA A 233 3.44 21.87 -5.98
CA ALA A 233 2.46 21.42 -5.01
C ALA A 233 1.30 22.43 -4.91
N ILE A 234 0.08 21.92 -4.70
CA ILE A 234 -1.13 22.75 -4.56
C ILE A 234 -1.63 22.64 -3.13
N ALA A 235 -1.82 23.80 -2.47
CA ALA A 235 -2.47 23.85 -1.18
C ALA A 235 -3.96 23.49 -1.30
N LEU A 236 -4.40 22.54 -0.50
CA LEU A 236 -5.77 22.08 -0.42
C LEU A 236 -6.31 22.28 1.01
N THR A 237 -7.58 22.62 1.11
CA THR A 237 -8.24 22.78 2.42
C THR A 237 -8.51 21.41 3.03
N PRO A 238 -7.99 21.10 4.23
CA PRO A 238 -8.31 19.85 4.90
C PRO A 238 -9.74 19.83 5.43
N GLY A 239 -10.33 18.63 5.48
CA GLY A 239 -11.54 18.37 6.24
C GLY A 239 -11.22 17.99 7.69
N ALA A 240 -12.25 17.84 8.51
CA ALA A 240 -12.08 17.28 9.85
C ALA A 240 -11.73 15.78 9.76
N LEU A 241 -10.64 15.37 10.41
CA LEU A 241 -10.25 13.97 10.47
C LEU A 241 -11.22 13.21 11.39
N PRO A 242 -11.89 12.14 10.93
CA PRO A 242 -12.73 11.33 11.78
C PRO A 242 -11.90 10.65 12.90
N PRO A 243 -12.42 10.49 14.14
CA PRO A 243 -11.64 9.94 15.25
C PRO A 243 -11.03 8.54 15.01
N ALA A 244 -11.73 7.70 14.25
CA ALA A 244 -11.24 6.38 13.85
C ALA A 244 -10.02 6.49 12.91
N PHE A 245 -10.03 7.45 12.00
CA PHE A 245 -8.92 7.70 11.10
C PHE A 245 -7.73 8.36 11.81
N GLU A 246 -7.97 9.30 12.73
CA GLU A 246 -6.89 9.84 13.58
C GLU A 246 -6.18 8.74 14.38
N THR A 247 -6.94 7.80 14.94
CA THR A 247 -6.38 6.65 15.66
C THR A 247 -5.56 5.77 14.73
N PHE A 248 -6.03 5.54 13.51
CA PHE A 248 -5.26 4.83 12.49
C PHE A 248 -3.95 5.56 12.16
N VAL A 249 -3.98 6.87 11.91
CA VAL A 249 -2.79 7.68 11.60
C VAL A 249 -1.71 7.54 12.68
N ARG A 250 -2.11 7.52 13.97
CA ARG A 250 -1.17 7.37 15.09
C ARG A 250 -0.61 5.96 15.26
N THR A 251 -1.36 4.92 14.89
CA THR A 251 -1.06 3.53 15.29
C THR A 251 -0.70 2.61 14.13
N LYS A 252 -0.97 3.04 12.90
CA LYS A 252 -0.94 2.19 11.69
C LYS A 252 -0.31 2.89 10.47
N ALA A 253 0.49 3.94 10.68
CA ALA A 253 1.36 4.46 9.64
C ALA A 253 2.26 3.34 9.07
N LEU A 254 2.67 3.43 7.81
CA LEU A 254 3.63 2.53 7.20
C LEU A 254 4.89 2.46 8.04
N ARG A 255 5.41 1.24 8.17
CA ARG A 255 6.54 0.91 9.02
C ARG A 255 7.83 1.03 8.21
N PRO A 256 8.85 1.74 8.71
CA PRO A 256 10.15 1.69 8.10
C PRO A 256 10.79 0.31 8.33
N GLN A 257 11.67 -0.10 7.42
CA GLN A 257 12.44 -1.32 7.51
C GLN A 257 13.26 -1.35 8.81
N GLY A 258 13.35 -2.52 9.46
CA GLY A 258 14.04 -2.69 10.74
C GLY A 258 13.19 -2.45 11.99
N GLU A 259 12.03 -1.79 11.89
CA GLU A 259 11.13 -1.59 13.04
C GLU A 259 10.13 -2.74 13.16
N ASP A 260 9.82 -3.20 14.38
CA ASP A 260 8.74 -4.17 14.69
C ASP A 260 8.61 -5.39 13.76
N GLU A 261 9.73 -5.89 13.22
CA GLU A 261 9.72 -6.93 12.20
C GLU A 261 9.08 -8.24 12.70
N SER A 262 9.47 -8.71 13.89
CA SER A 262 8.91 -9.94 14.46
C SER A 262 7.41 -9.84 14.76
N GLN A 263 6.92 -8.67 15.18
CA GLN A 263 5.48 -8.49 15.41
C GLN A 263 4.72 -8.46 14.08
N THR A 264 5.31 -7.85 13.07
CA THR A 264 4.74 -7.76 11.72
C THR A 264 4.67 -9.13 11.06
N GLU A 265 5.75 -9.92 11.15
CA GLU A 265 5.79 -11.30 10.67
C GLU A 265 4.70 -12.15 11.34
N ARG A 266 4.52 -12.03 12.66
CA ARG A 266 3.43 -12.72 13.37
C ARG A 266 2.05 -12.32 12.86
N ARG A 267 1.81 -11.02 12.62
CA ARG A 267 0.52 -10.52 12.11
C ARG A 267 0.26 -11.02 10.68
N LEU A 268 1.27 -11.00 9.81
CA LEU A 268 1.18 -11.52 8.45
C LEU A 268 0.96 -13.04 8.44
N ASN A 269 1.65 -13.78 9.31
CA ASN A 269 1.44 -15.24 9.43
C ASN A 269 0.03 -15.56 9.95
N ASN A 270 -0.50 -14.80 10.91
CA ASN A 270 -1.88 -14.96 11.34
C ASN A 270 -2.88 -14.69 10.22
N LEU A 271 -2.62 -13.69 9.36
CA LEU A 271 -3.45 -13.40 8.19
C LEU A 271 -3.35 -14.52 7.14
N ARG A 272 -2.14 -15.03 6.87
CA ARG A 272 -1.90 -16.17 5.98
C ARG A 272 -2.65 -17.42 6.43
N LEU A 273 -2.52 -17.80 7.71
CA LEU A 273 -3.23 -18.94 8.30
C LEU A 273 -4.75 -18.71 8.39
N ALA A 274 -5.20 -17.46 8.30
CA ALA A 274 -6.61 -17.17 8.18
C ALA A 274 -7.14 -17.40 6.77
N LEU A 275 -6.38 -16.99 5.75
CA LEU A 275 -6.78 -17.00 4.34
C LEU A 275 -6.47 -18.29 3.59
N TYR A 276 -5.37 -18.95 3.94
CA TYR A 276 -4.85 -20.11 3.22
C TYR A 276 -4.96 -21.36 4.09
N THR A 277 -5.27 -22.47 3.44
CA THR A 277 -5.16 -23.80 4.06
C THR A 277 -3.69 -24.16 4.21
N SER A 278 -3.34 -24.65 5.39
CA SER A 278 -2.02 -25.16 5.73
C SER A 278 -2.08 -26.67 6.01
N ASP A 279 -0.93 -27.33 6.02
CA ASP A 279 -0.86 -28.76 6.35
C ASP A 279 -1.40 -29.07 7.75
N ALA A 280 -1.31 -28.10 8.68
CA ALA A 280 -1.82 -28.22 10.05
C ALA A 280 -3.35 -28.27 10.12
N ASP A 281 -4.06 -27.82 9.09
CA ASP A 281 -5.52 -27.85 9.04
C ASP A 281 -6.08 -29.24 8.70
N PHE A 282 -5.23 -30.14 8.18
CA PHE A 282 -5.64 -31.51 7.90
C PHE A 282 -5.57 -32.38 9.17
N LYS A 283 -6.66 -33.06 9.50
CA LYS A 283 -6.80 -33.93 10.69
C LYS A 283 -6.01 -35.25 10.60
N GLY A 284 -4.98 -35.31 9.77
CA GLY A 284 -4.17 -36.49 9.48
C GLY A 284 -4.45 -37.11 8.12
N ARG A 285 -3.82 -38.26 7.88
CA ARG A 285 -3.91 -39.00 6.62
C ARG A 285 -5.31 -39.52 6.39
N VAL A 286 -5.80 -39.40 5.16
CA VAL A 286 -7.07 -40.01 4.74
C VAL A 286 -6.78 -41.40 4.21
N ALA A 287 -7.41 -42.43 4.81
CA ALA A 287 -7.27 -43.80 4.36
C ALA A 287 -7.72 -43.92 2.90
N LYS A 288 -6.96 -44.68 2.10
CA LYS A 288 -7.28 -44.90 0.69
C LYS A 288 -8.62 -45.62 0.55
N SER A 289 -9.51 -45.07 -0.27
CA SER A 289 -10.86 -45.61 -0.48
C SER A 289 -11.12 -45.82 -1.97
N VAL A 290 -10.94 -47.05 -2.45
CA VAL A 290 -11.20 -47.42 -3.86
C VAL A 290 -12.66 -47.85 -4.01
N PRO A 291 -13.45 -47.26 -4.92
CA PRO A 291 -14.84 -47.68 -5.15
C PRO A 291 -14.93 -49.14 -5.63
N PRO A 292 -15.96 -49.90 -5.21
CA PRO A 292 -16.20 -51.24 -5.72
C PRO A 292 -16.35 -51.26 -7.24
N GLY A 293 -15.61 -52.15 -7.91
CA GLY A 293 -15.64 -52.28 -9.38
C GLY A 293 -14.73 -51.34 -10.15
N TYR A 294 -13.93 -50.49 -9.49
CA TYR A 294 -12.91 -49.69 -10.16
C TYR A 294 -11.82 -50.57 -10.77
N SER A 295 -11.61 -50.45 -12.09
CA SER A 295 -10.60 -51.18 -12.86
C SER A 295 -9.51 -50.27 -13.44
N GLY A 296 -9.46 -49.00 -13.01
CA GLY A 296 -8.48 -48.03 -13.49
C GLY A 296 -7.12 -48.14 -12.78
N PRO A 297 -6.16 -47.28 -13.13
CA PRO A 297 -4.82 -47.31 -12.56
C PRO A 297 -4.84 -46.94 -11.07
N ASP A 298 -3.87 -47.50 -10.33
CA ASP A 298 -3.54 -47.04 -8.99
C ASP A 298 -2.69 -45.77 -9.08
N VAL A 299 -3.20 -44.66 -8.54
CA VAL A 299 -2.50 -43.38 -8.49
C VAL A 299 -2.03 -43.12 -7.07
N SER A 300 -0.75 -42.81 -6.92
CA SER A 300 -0.19 -42.32 -5.66
C SER A 300 0.65 -41.07 -5.94
N PHE A 301 0.58 -40.11 -5.01
CA PHE A 301 1.45 -38.95 -5.02
C PHE A 301 2.37 -39.03 -3.80
N GLN A 302 3.66 -38.76 -3.98
CA GLN A 302 4.61 -38.63 -2.88
C GLN A 302 4.66 -37.16 -2.44
N GLY A 303 4.64 -36.89 -1.13
CA GLY A 303 4.72 -35.53 -0.60
C GLY A 303 3.96 -35.32 0.70
N SER A 304 3.26 -34.19 0.82
CA SER A 304 2.49 -33.81 2.01
C SER A 304 1.16 -34.57 2.13
N ILE A 305 0.48 -34.40 3.27
CA ILE A 305 -0.87 -34.96 3.51
C ILE A 305 -1.84 -34.57 2.37
N PHE A 306 -1.69 -33.36 1.80
CA PHE A 306 -2.50 -32.91 0.67
C PHE A 306 -2.30 -33.78 -0.58
N ALA A 307 -1.05 -34.17 -0.89
CA ALA A 307 -0.75 -35.05 -2.01
C ALA A 307 -1.38 -36.44 -1.82
N GLU A 308 -1.34 -36.97 -0.60
CA GLU A 308 -1.99 -38.24 -0.25
C GLU A 308 -3.53 -38.16 -0.37
N ILE A 309 -4.14 -37.03 0.02
CA ILE A 309 -5.59 -36.80 -0.13
C ILE A 309 -5.99 -36.78 -1.62
N LEU A 310 -5.20 -36.12 -2.48
CA LEU A 310 -5.48 -36.05 -3.91
C LEU A 310 -5.41 -37.41 -4.62
N ALA A 311 -4.66 -38.37 -4.07
CA ALA A 311 -4.61 -39.74 -4.60
C ALA A 311 -5.94 -40.50 -4.48
N ASN A 312 -6.87 -40.02 -3.63
CA ASN A 312 -8.18 -40.65 -3.41
C ASN A 312 -9.29 -40.14 -4.36
N VAL A 313 -8.94 -39.45 -5.44
CA VAL A 313 -9.90 -38.97 -6.44
C VAL A 313 -10.03 -39.99 -7.57
N PHE A 314 -11.12 -40.77 -7.56
CA PHE A 314 -11.47 -41.69 -8.64
C PHE A 314 -12.46 -41.02 -9.59
N ARG A 315 -12.14 -40.95 -10.89
CA ARG A 315 -13.12 -40.54 -11.93
C ARG A 315 -13.76 -41.79 -12.53
N CYS A 316 -15.09 -41.80 -12.59
CA CYS A 316 -15.89 -42.79 -13.30
C CYS A 316 -15.74 -42.61 -14.82
#